data_AF-A0A9E2NPK0-F1
#
_entry.id   AF-A0A9E2NPK0-F1
#
_cell.length_a   1.000
_cell.length_b   1.000
_cell.length_c   1.000
_cell.angle_alpha   90.00
_cell.angle_beta   90.00
_cell.angle_gamma   90.00
#
_symmetry.space_group_name_H-M   'P 1'
#
loop_
_entity.id
_entity.type
_entity.pdbx_description
1 polymer ?
#
loop_
_entity_poly.entity_id
_entity_poly.type
_entity_poly.pdbx_seq_one_letter_code
_entity_poly.pdbx_strand_id
1 'polypeptide(L)'
;MKEKEICCFNRIYSALEGLQEAHTLAYRALAVGEGVVLEMGEKYDGWEDGQTVFCPGLPEERAGTLLRWFYENGADPDQCLDLLQDLREPFERL
;
A
#
# COMPACT_ATOMS: atom_id res chain seq x y z
N MET A 1 -1.69 -19.72 -8.78
CA MET A 1 -1.60 -19.84 -7.30
C MET A 1 -2.83 -19.16 -6.72
N LYS A 2 -3.35 -19.60 -5.57
CA LYS A 2 -4.45 -18.86 -4.90
C LYS A 2 -3.82 -17.74 -4.09
N GLU A 3 -4.10 -16.51 -4.49
CA GLU A 3 -3.76 -15.33 -3.72
C GLU A 3 -4.75 -15.21 -2.56
N LYS A 4 -4.25 -15.00 -1.34
CA LYS A 4 -5.07 -14.78 -0.15
C LYS A 4 -4.91 -13.32 0.26
N GLU A 5 -5.99 -12.56 0.28
CA GLU A 5 -5.96 -11.22 0.85
C GLU A 5 -5.71 -11.29 2.36
N ILE A 6 -4.65 -10.62 2.81
CA ILE A 6 -4.26 -10.51 4.21
C ILE A 6 -5.00 -9.34 4.85
N CYS A 7 -4.98 -8.17 4.19
CA CYS A 7 -5.68 -6.97 4.61
C CYS A 7 -5.91 -6.00 3.44
N CYS A 8 -6.87 -5.11 3.62
CA CYS A 8 -7.21 -4.02 2.71
C CYS A 8 -7.65 -2.80 3.54
N PHE A 9 -7.04 -1.65 3.30
CA PHE A 9 -7.34 -0.39 3.96
C PHE A 9 -7.60 0.70 2.92
N ASN A 10 -8.58 1.55 3.18
CA ASN A 10 -8.88 2.71 2.35
C ASN A 10 -8.98 3.94 3.25
N ARG A 11 -8.17 4.95 2.97
CA ARG A 11 -8.25 6.25 3.64
C ARG A 11 -8.86 7.27 2.69
N ILE A 12 -10.06 7.71 3.03
CA ILE A 12 -10.82 8.65 2.22
C ILE A 12 -10.50 10.07 2.69
N TYR A 13 -10.14 10.91 1.74
CA TYR A 13 -9.87 12.33 1.91
C TYR A 13 -10.94 13.14 1.20
N SER A 14 -11.57 14.06 1.93
CA SER A 14 -12.56 14.98 1.36
C SER A 14 -11.88 16.08 0.56
N ALA A 15 -12.60 16.68 -0.39
CA ALA A 15 -12.17 17.94 -0.98
C ALA A 15 -12.17 19.05 0.07
N LEU A 16 -11.12 19.85 0.07
CA LEU A 16 -10.94 21.05 0.88
C LEU A 16 -10.61 22.20 -0.08
N GLU A 17 -11.51 23.19 -0.14
CA GLU A 17 -11.42 24.28 -1.12
C GLU A 17 -10.05 24.98 -1.09
N GLY A 18 -9.36 24.97 -2.25
CA GLY A 18 -8.05 25.59 -2.42
C GLY A 18 -6.87 24.86 -1.76
N LEU A 19 -7.09 23.68 -1.15
CA LEU A 19 -6.07 22.92 -0.44
C LEU A 19 -5.91 21.48 -0.94
N GLN A 20 -7.01 20.79 -1.23
CA GLN A 20 -6.99 19.36 -1.52
C GLN A 20 -8.22 18.95 -2.33
N GLU A 21 -8.04 18.13 -3.37
CA GLU A 21 -9.14 17.47 -4.05
C GLU A 21 -9.57 16.20 -3.30
N ALA A 22 -10.81 15.76 -3.49
CA ALA A 22 -11.25 14.50 -2.91
C ALA A 22 -10.48 13.33 -3.54
N HIS A 23 -9.92 12.47 -2.70
CA HIS A 23 -9.15 11.30 -3.15
C HIS A 23 -9.20 10.18 -2.11
N THR A 24 -8.73 8.99 -2.49
CA THR A 24 -8.61 7.86 -1.57
C THR A 24 -7.25 7.21 -1.72
N LEU A 25 -6.52 7.08 -0.62
CA LEU A 25 -5.34 6.21 -0.56
C LEU A 25 -5.79 4.78 -0.24
N ALA A 26 -5.42 3.84 -1.08
CA ALA A 26 -5.76 2.42 -0.97
C ALA A 26 -4.49 1.61 -0.72
N TYR A 27 -4.57 0.67 0.22
CA TYR A 27 -3.47 -0.22 0.60
C TYR A 27 -4.00 -1.64 0.69
N ARG A 28 -3.34 -2.58 0.03
CA ARG A 28 -3.76 -3.99 0.03
C ARG A 28 -2.56 -4.92 0.09
N ALA A 29 -2.70 -6.01 0.85
CA ALA A 29 -1.69 -7.04 0.96
C ALA A 29 -2.26 -8.40 0.56
N LEU A 30 -1.56 -9.10 -0.33
CA LEU A 30 -1.92 -10.41 -0.86
C LEU A 30 -0.79 -11.39 -0.57
N ALA A 31 -1.08 -12.49 0.11
CA ALA A 31 -0.12 -13.58 0.27
C ALA A 31 0.08 -14.31 -1.07
N VAL A 32 1.33 -14.37 -1.55
CA VAL A 32 1.71 -14.99 -2.83
C VAL A 32 2.98 -15.80 -2.65
N GLY A 33 2.86 -17.13 -2.70
CA GLY A 33 4.01 -18.03 -2.58
C GLY A 33 4.69 -17.90 -1.21
N GLU A 34 5.99 -17.58 -1.23
CA GLU A 34 6.80 -17.35 -0.02
C GLU A 34 6.93 -15.87 0.36
N GLY A 35 6.07 -15.00 -0.19
CA GLY A 35 6.09 -13.57 0.10
C GLY A 35 4.71 -12.94 0.06
N VAL A 36 4.70 -11.61 0.00
CA VAL A 36 3.48 -10.80 -0.02
C VAL A 36 3.58 -9.78 -1.14
N VAL A 37 2.51 -9.62 -1.91
CA VAL A 37 2.33 -8.49 -2.80
C VAL A 37 1.66 -7.35 -2.03
N LEU A 38 2.25 -6.17 -2.06
CA LEU A 38 1.67 -4.93 -1.53
C LEU A 38 1.22 -4.07 -2.70
N GLU A 39 -0.05 -3.71 -2.73
CA GLU A 39 -0.64 -2.77 -3.69
C GLU A 39 -0.95 -1.47 -2.94
N MET A 40 -0.35 -0.36 -3.36
CA MET A 40 -0.55 0.97 -2.79
C MET A 40 -0.95 1.90 -3.92
N GLY A 41 -2.02 2.67 -3.76
CA GLY A 41 -2.48 3.53 -4.84
C GLY A 41 -3.30 4.70 -4.36
N GLU A 42 -3.37 5.70 -5.22
CA GLU A 42 -4.22 6.86 -5.05
C GLU A 42 -5.35 6.80 -6.09
N LYS A 43 -6.56 6.99 -5.58
CA LYS A 43 -7.79 6.95 -6.36
C LYS A 43 -8.38 8.35 -6.44
N TYR A 44 -8.30 8.93 -7.61
CA TYR A 44 -9.08 10.09 -8.05
C TYR A 44 -10.10 9.58 -9.06
N ASP A 45 -11.40 9.67 -8.74
CA ASP A 45 -12.50 9.26 -9.63
C ASP A 45 -12.29 7.93 -10.40
N GLY A 46 -11.56 6.96 -9.81
CA GLY A 46 -10.94 5.84 -10.53
C GLY A 46 -9.66 5.32 -9.84
N TRP A 47 -8.91 4.41 -10.48
CA TRP A 47 -7.52 4.06 -10.07
C TRP A 47 -6.59 4.87 -10.96
N GLU A 48 -5.93 5.91 -10.44
CA GLU A 48 -5.17 6.84 -11.29
C GLU A 48 -3.67 6.86 -11.02
N ASP A 49 -3.17 6.35 -9.89
CA ASP A 49 -1.73 6.15 -9.69
C ASP A 49 -1.47 5.08 -8.61
N GLY A 50 -0.37 4.33 -8.71
CA GLY A 50 -0.05 3.34 -7.69
C GLY A 50 1.23 2.54 -7.92
N GLN A 51 1.69 1.93 -6.84
CA GLN A 51 2.83 1.04 -6.77
C GLN A 51 2.34 -0.35 -6.38
N THR A 52 2.71 -1.36 -7.18
CA THR A 52 2.57 -2.77 -6.80
C THR A 52 3.95 -3.35 -6.63
N VAL A 53 4.20 -3.94 -5.47
CA VAL A 53 5.50 -4.54 -5.15
C VAL A 53 5.34 -5.94 -4.61
N PHE A 54 6.23 -6.85 -5.01
CA PHE A 54 6.41 -8.14 -4.37
C PHE A 54 7.52 -8.06 -3.32
N CYS A 55 7.21 -8.42 -2.08
CA CYS A 55 8.16 -8.47 -0.97
C CYS A 55 8.49 -9.95 -0.64
N PRO A 56 9.61 -10.50 -1.16
CA PRO A 56 9.99 -11.88 -0.88
C PRO A 56 10.30 -12.09 0.61
N GLY A 57 9.73 -13.13 1.20
CA GLY A 57 9.98 -13.48 2.60
C GLY A 57 9.35 -12.54 3.63
N LEU A 58 8.60 -11.52 3.22
CA LEU A 58 7.88 -10.64 4.14
C LEU A 58 6.77 -11.43 4.86
N PRO A 59 6.78 -11.54 6.20
CA PRO A 59 5.73 -12.27 6.92
C PRO A 59 4.37 -11.58 6.81
N GLU A 60 3.28 -12.36 6.67
CA GLU A 60 1.91 -11.82 6.54
C GLU A 60 1.54 -10.85 7.69
N GLU A 61 1.91 -11.18 8.94
CA GLU A 61 1.66 -10.33 10.11
C GLU A 61 2.37 -8.98 9.98
N ARG A 62 3.64 -8.99 9.56
CA ARG A 62 4.44 -7.77 9.38
C ARG A 62 3.91 -6.92 8.22
N ALA A 63 3.49 -7.54 7.12
CA ALA A 63 2.81 -6.85 6.03
C ALA A 63 1.55 -6.13 6.53
N GLY A 64 0.73 -6.81 7.34
CA GLY A 64 -0.46 -6.21 7.96
C GLY A 64 -0.13 -5.02 8.87
N THR A 65 0.92 -5.13 9.69
CA THR A 65 1.40 -4.02 10.54
C THR A 65 1.90 -2.83 9.73
N LEU A 66 2.70 -3.08 8.68
CA LEU A 66 3.24 -2.02 7.82
C LEU A 66 2.13 -1.29 7.07
N LEU A 67 1.21 -2.02 6.43
CA LEU A 67 0.09 -1.39 5.73
C LEU A 67 -0.82 -0.61 6.66
N ARG A 68 -1.05 -1.11 7.89
CA ARG A 68 -1.81 -0.34 8.89
C ARG A 68 -1.11 0.97 9.22
N TRP A 69 0.21 0.95 9.39
CA TRP A 69 0.98 2.16 9.66
C TRP A 69 0.92 3.15 8.48
N PHE A 70 1.08 2.68 7.24
CA PHE A 70 0.93 3.52 6.04
C PHE A 70 -0.46 4.17 6.00
N TYR A 71 -1.51 3.37 6.20
CA TYR A 71 -2.88 3.84 6.28
C TYR A 71 -3.12 4.88 7.38
N GLU A 72 -2.62 4.64 8.59
CA GLU A 72 -2.83 5.55 9.72
C GLU A 72 -2.15 6.90 9.51
N ASN A 73 -0.99 6.90 8.83
CA ASN A 73 -0.21 8.10 8.53
C ASN A 73 -0.54 8.74 7.18
N GLY A 74 -1.34 8.07 6.34
CA GLY A 74 -1.68 8.59 5.02
C GLY A 74 -0.48 8.67 4.08
N ALA A 75 0.41 7.67 4.14
CA ALA A 75 1.60 7.62 3.30
C ALA A 75 1.20 7.37 1.83
N ASP A 76 1.60 8.27 0.93
CA ASP A 76 1.38 8.07 -0.50
C ASP A 76 2.21 6.86 -1.02
N PRO A 77 1.92 6.35 -2.24
CA PRO A 77 2.60 5.16 -2.75
C PRO A 77 4.13 5.27 -2.83
N ASP A 78 4.67 6.45 -3.14
CA ASP A 78 6.12 6.65 -3.22
C ASP A 78 6.75 6.70 -1.82
N GLN A 79 6.11 7.38 -0.87
CA GLN A 79 6.50 7.37 0.54
C GLN A 79 6.51 5.95 1.10
N CYS A 80 5.54 5.10 0.73
CA CYS A 80 5.56 3.70 1.13
C CYS A 80 6.81 2.97 0.63
N LEU A 81 7.25 3.20 -0.60
CA LEU A 81 8.48 2.59 -1.14
C LEU A 81 9.74 3.09 -0.44
N ASP A 82 9.81 4.39 -0.13
CA ASP A 82 10.93 4.95 0.63
C ASP A 82 11.00 4.34 2.03
N LEU A 83 9.86 4.17 2.69
CA LEU A 83 9.78 3.52 4.00
C LEU A 83 10.18 2.05 3.95
N LEU A 84 9.80 1.31 2.91
CA LEU A 84 10.29 -0.06 2.72
C LEU A 84 11.81 -0.10 2.55
N GLN A 85 12.39 0.84 1.81
CA GLN A 85 13.86 0.97 1.67
C GLN A 85 14.54 1.29 3.00
N ASP A 86 14.01 2.25 3.76
CA ASP A 86 14.55 2.65 5.07
C ASP A 86 14.51 1.50 6.09
N LEU A 87 13.42 0.72 6.07
CA LEU A 87 13.25 -0.48 6.88
C LEU A 87 14.08 -1.67 6.39
N ARG A 88 14.73 -1.53 5.21
CA ARG A 88 15.47 -2.59 4.52
C ARG A 88 14.62 -3.82 4.24
N GLU A 89 13.34 -3.61 3.98
CA GLU A 89 12.46 -4.65 3.47
C GLU A 89 12.80 -4.89 1.98
N PRO A 90 13.16 -6.12 1.58
CA PRO A 90 13.39 -6.41 0.18
C PRO A 90 12.07 -6.34 -0.59
N PHE A 91 12.07 -5.69 -1.74
CA PHE A 91 10.92 -5.66 -2.64
C PHE A 91 11.33 -5.52 -4.11
N GLU A 92 10.44 -5.96 -4.99
CA GLU A 92 10.54 -5.84 -6.44
C GLU A 92 9.26 -5.17 -6.96
N ARG A 93 9.38 -4.16 -7.82
CA ARG A 93 8.21 -3.53 -8.45
C ARG A 93 7.65 -4.47 -9.54
N LEU A 94 6.32 -4.62 -9.58
CA LEU A 94 5.59 -5.47 -10.53
C LEU A 94 4.97 -4.68 -11.68
#